data_AF-A0A1I0AVV9-F1
#
_entry.id   AF-A0A1I0AVV9-F1
#
_cell.length_a   1.000
_cell.length_b   1.000
_cell.length_c   1.000
_cell.angle_alpha   90.00
_cell.angle_beta   90.00
_cell.angle_gamma   90.00
#
_symmetry.space_group_name_H-M   'P 1'
#
loop_
_entity.id
_entity.type
_entity.pdbx_description
1 polymer ?
#
loop_
_entity_poly.entity_id
_entity_poly.type
_entity_poly.pdbx_seq_one_letter_code
_entity_poly.pdbx_strand_id
1 'polypeptide(L)' 'MIRIKIPCGTGYQEAEFPDNVKMELIDPPKKEVLTSIDFLIRNTLDPPIGTPRLEEMVNRRTKSPLW' A
#
# COMPACT_ATOMS: atom_id res chain seq x y z
N MET A 1 -21.51 5.77 23.04
CA MET A 1 -20.55 4.69 23.33
C MET A 1 -19.76 4.43 22.06
N ILE A 2 -18.42 4.43 22.11
CA ILE A 2 -17.55 4.26 20.93
C ILE A 2 -16.86 2.91 20.99
N ARG A 3 -16.90 2.12 19.91
CA ARG A 3 -16.16 0.86 19.79
C ARG A 3 -15.05 1.02 18.75
N ILE A 4 -13.83 0.65 19.12
CA ILE A 4 -12.68 0.65 18.21
C ILE A 4 -12.13 -0.75 18.05
N LYS A 5 -11.49 -0.98 16.90
CA LYS A 5 -10.84 -2.24 16.55
C LYS A 5 -9.45 -1.96 16.02
N ILE A 6 -8.43 -2.48 16.69
CA ILE A 6 -7.02 -2.21 16.39
C ILE A 6 -6.31 -3.53 16.07
N PRO A 7 -5.49 -3.60 15.01
CA PRO A 7 -4.68 -4.79 14.73
C PRO A 7 -3.74 -5.10 15.90
N CYS A 8 -3.67 -6.38 16.28
CA CYS A 8 -2.79 -6.87 17.34
C CYS A 8 -2.28 -8.27 16.97
N GLY A 9 -1.01 -8.37 16.57
CA GLY A 9 -0.41 -9.61 16.09
C GLY A 9 -1.09 -10.12 14.82
N THR A 10 -1.59 -11.35 14.85
CA THR A 10 -2.33 -11.97 13.73
C THR A 10 -3.82 -11.65 13.74
N GLY A 11 -4.30 -10.90 14.75
CA GLY A 11 -5.71 -10.62 14.94
C GLY A 11 -5.99 -9.15 15.25
N TYR A 12 -7.05 -8.93 15.99
CA TYR A 12 -7.49 -7.60 16.39
C TYR A 12 -7.86 -7.59 17.87
N GLN A 13 -7.58 -6.47 18.53
CA GLN A 13 -8.12 -6.16 19.83
C GLN A 13 -9.27 -5.15 19.67
N GLU A 14 -10.29 -5.32 20.50
CA GLU A 14 -11.47 -4.47 20.49
C GLU A 14 -11.64 -3.83 21.87
N ALA A 15 -12.09 -2.58 21.89
CA ALA A 15 -12.31 -1.82 23.10
C ALA A 15 -13.55 -0.96 22.97
N GLU A 16 -14.27 -0.81 24.08
CA GLU A 16 -15.46 0.02 24.20
C GLU A 16 -15.16 1.18 25.15
N PHE A 17 -15.41 2.40 24.68
CA PHE A 17 -15.18 3.62 25.44
C PHE A 17 -16.53 4.22 25.84
N PRO A 18 -16.73 4.51 27.13
CA PRO A 18 -17.91 5.21 27.61
C PRO A 18 -17.87 6.68 27.15
N ASP A 19 -19.05 7.29 26.98
CA ASP A 19 -19.20 8.65 26.42
C ASP A 19 -18.62 9.76 27.30
N ASN A 20 -18.32 9.44 28.56
CA ASN A 20 -17.71 10.37 29.51
C ASN A 20 -16.17 10.47 29.37
N VAL A 21 -15.55 9.68 28.48
CA VAL A 21 -14.11 9.74 28.21
C VAL A 21 -13.87 10.55 26.94
N LYS A 22 -13.09 11.63 27.05
CA LYS A 22 -12.70 12.43 25.89
C LYS A 22 -11.70 11.65 25.04
N MET A 23 -12.15 11.22 23.86
CA MET A 23 -11.37 10.44 22.90
C MET A 23 -11.26 11.19 21.57
N GLU A 24 -10.13 11.04 20.90
CA GLU A 24 -9.94 11.44 19.51
C GLU A 24 -9.50 10.21 18.71
N LEU A 25 -10.20 9.92 17.61
CA LEU A 25 -9.86 8.83 16.70
C LEU A 25 -9.20 9.41 15.45
N ILE A 26 -7.93 9.08 15.25
CA ILE A 26 -7.17 9.48 14.06
C ILE A 26 -7.08 8.25 13.13
N ASP A 27 -8.06 8.07 12.24
CA ASP A 27 -8.00 7.07 11.16
C ASP A 27 -7.65 7.78 9.84
N PRO A 28 -6.54 7.43 9.18
CA PRO A 28 -6.22 7.98 7.87
C PRO A 28 -7.32 7.68 6.86
N PRO A 29 -7.63 8.62 5.94
CA PRO A 29 -8.61 8.37 4.90
C PRO A 29 -8.16 7.21 4.02
N LYS A 30 -8.95 6.13 4.01
CA LYS A 30 -8.74 4.99 3.12
C LYS A 30 -9.35 5.34 1.77
N LYS A 31 -8.55 5.30 0.71
CA LYS A 31 -9.08 5.34 -0.66
C LYS A 31 -9.61 3.96 -0.99
N GLU A 32 -10.88 3.87 -1.36
CA GLU A 32 -11.41 2.65 -1.95
C GLU A 32 -10.67 2.36 -3.25
N VAL A 33 -10.05 1.18 -3.32
CA VAL A 33 -9.39 0.70 -4.53
C VAL A 33 -10.41 -0.15 -5.27
N LEU A 34 -11.03 0.44 -6.30
CA LEU A 34 -12.05 -0.21 -7.13
C LEU A 34 -11.45 -1.10 -8.24
N THR A 35 -10.14 -1.01 -8.45
CA THR A 35 -9.42 -1.72 -9.52
C THR A 35 -8.66 -2.92 -8.99
N SER A 36 -8.44 -3.94 -9.83
CA SER A 36 -7.65 -5.11 -9.43
C SER A 36 -6.19 -4.75 -9.15
N ILE A 37 -5.55 -5.55 -8.29
CA ILE A 37 -4.13 -5.42 -7.97
C ILE A 37 -3.28 -5.57 -9.23
N ASP A 38 -3.58 -6.55 -10.09
CA ASP A 38 -2.87 -6.76 -11.36
C ASP A 38 -2.89 -5.53 -12.27
N PHE A 39 -4.04 -4.85 -12.34
CA PHE A 39 -4.16 -3.63 -13.13
C PHE A 39 -3.26 -2.52 -12.58
N LEU A 40 -3.26 -2.32 -11.26
CA LEU A 40 -2.43 -1.30 -10.62
C LEU A 40 -0.94 -1.53 -10.85
N ILE A 41 -0.50 -2.79 -10.77
CA ILE A 41 0.91 -3.15 -10.99
C ILE A 41 1.30 -2.83 -12.44
N ARG A 42 0.54 -3.31 -13.43
CA ARG A 42 0.85 -3.08 -14.85
C ARG A 42 0.85 -1.59 -15.20
N ASN A 43 -0.17 -0.87 -14.73
CA ASN A 43 -0.32 0.56 -14.99
C ASN A 43 0.77 1.42 -14.33
N THR A 44 1.50 0.88 -13.36
CA THR A 44 2.64 1.57 -12.74
C THR A 44 3.97 1.22 -13.41
N LEU A 45 4.13 0.00 -13.93
CA LEU A 45 5.36 -0.46 -14.56
C LEU A 45 5.54 0.03 -16.01
N ASP A 46 4.44 0.23 -16.73
CA ASP A 46 4.48 0.63 -18.14
C ASP A 46 4.83 2.12 -18.36
N PRO A 47 4.35 3.08 -17.54
CA PRO A 47 4.82 4.46 -17.51
C PRO A 47 5.76 4.71 -16.30
N PRO A 48 7.06 4.39 -16.41
CA PRO A 48 8.00 4.55 -15.31
C PRO A 48 8.21 6.02 -14.94
N ILE A 49 8.38 6.29 -13.64
CA ILE A 49 8.62 7.66 -13.14
C ILE A 49 10.12 7.89 -13.00
N GLY A 50 10.67 8.75 -13.84
CA GLY A 50 12.07 9.20 -13.74
C GLY A 50 13.12 8.16 -14.12
N THR A 51 12.71 6.99 -14.63
CA THR A 51 13.61 5.93 -15.11
C THR A 51 13.11 5.34 -16.43
N PRO A 52 13.97 4.64 -17.20
CA PRO A 52 13.52 3.76 -18.27
C PRO A 52 12.63 2.63 -17.74
N ARG A 53 11.94 1.95 -18.64
CA ARG A 53 11.19 0.73 -18.29
C ARG A 53 12.13 -0.36 -17.82
N LEU A 54 11.61 -1.25 -16.97
CA LEU A 54 12.41 -2.33 -16.38
C LEU A 54 13.03 -3.22 -17.47
N GLU A 55 12.28 -3.52 -18.52
CA GLU A 55 12.72 -4.34 -19.66
C GLU A 55 13.92 -3.71 -20.38
N GLU A 56 13.97 -2.38 -20.49
CA GLU A 56 15.10 -1.67 -21.10
C GLU A 56 16.34 -1.71 -20.21
N MET A 57 16.17 -1.63 -18.90
CA MET A 57 17.28 -1.69 -17.94
C MET A 57 17.96 -3.07 -17.95
N VAL A 58 17.16 -4.13 -18.03
CA VAL A 58 17.67 -5.52 -18.11
C VAL A 58 18.42 -5.73 -19.43
N ASN A 59 17.85 -5.32 -20.56
CA ASN A 59 18.47 -5.48 -21.87
C ASN A 59 19.82 -4.75 -22.00
N ARG A 60 20.01 -3.62 -21.32
CA ARG A 60 21.30 -2.92 -21.27
C ARG A 60 22.35 -3.68 -20.46
N ARG A 61 21.96 -4.41 -19.41
CA ARG A 61 22.88 -5.24 -18.62
C ARG A 61 23.33 -6.50 -19.37
N THR A 62 22.43 -7.15 -20.10
CA THR A 62 22.75 -8.38 -20.85
C THR A 62 23.63 -8.12 -22.08
N LYS A 63 23.64 -6.89 -22.60
CA LYS A 63 24.48 -6.46 -23.73
C LYS A 63 25.84 -5.91 -23.34
N SER A 64 26.17 -5.83 -22.04
CA SER A 64 27.56 -5.61 -21.63
C SER A 64 28.31 -6.92 -21.87
N PRO A 65 29.29 -6.98 -22.80
CA PRO A 65 30.15 -8.15 -22.87
C PRO A 65 30.89 -8.23 -21.53
N LEU A 66 30.57 -9.25 -20.74
CA LEU A 66 31.51 -9.77 -19.76
C LEU A 66 32.59 -10.43 -20.60
N TRP A 67 33.61 -9.65 -20.97
CA TRP A 67 34.87 -10.09 -21.61
C TRP A 67 34.75 -11.21 -22.64
#